data_AF-A0A8T5Y2B9-F1
#
_entry.id   AF-A0A8T5Y2B9-F1
#
_cell.length_a   1.000
_cell.length_b   1.000
_cell.length_c   1.000
_cell.angle_alpha   90.00
_cell.angle_beta   90.00
_cell.angle_gamma   90.00
#
_symmetry.space_group_name_H-M   'P 1'
#
loop_
_entity.id
_entity.type
_entity.pdbx_description
1 polymer ?
#
loop_
_entity_poly.entity_id
_entity_poly.type
_entity_poly.pdbx_seq_one_letter_code
_entity_poly.pdbx_strand_id
1 'polypeptide(L)'
;MAGLSGGNGKIAWRWLLMYRSLEMYLRDLERELRLLPAERRQDIIQQLRGDYEAKIAEQGAAKVLGALPVPAELAREFAADLPLKPAGHLRRILAFALDILVMLLPILAVLWLLVHAVAWQSTLVLVLGIMTIIGIIVLYFPLTEGMFGRTAGKFFTGLLVTREDGRPCGFAESFLRRIPFWFNLLLIDAIFALFLAGRQRAFDRVAKTLVVENPTKPRPWMIAVITVLLVTVGSLGAAVGLGMFDWFSGSVPPVPGDNVSVQQAMNLDLTEYGLQRGELDSNALSDGEALSGQWAGPGRAVHISIYRGPSPRTMLAMWTSGDSLRMMSRAINLVDRGLNQYRTNSHHKFGWYDGDWAVYVQTNREMFSPSEFRQLVRSIGEQLAEMN
;
A
#
# COMPACT_ATOMS: atom_id res chain seq x y z
N MET A 1 -31.47 54.63 27.63
CA MET A 1 -31.14 53.37 26.92
C MET A 1 -32.34 52.95 26.07
N ALA A 2 -32.53 53.61 24.93
CA ALA A 2 -33.64 53.37 24.01
C ALA A 2 -33.09 53.11 22.60
N GLY A 3 -33.56 52.02 21.99
CA GLY A 3 -33.74 51.88 20.54
C GLY A 3 -32.52 51.63 19.66
N LEU A 4 -32.03 50.37 19.56
CA LEU A 4 -31.29 49.84 18.40
C LEU A 4 -31.43 48.31 18.28
N SER A 5 -32.64 47.76 18.27
CA SER A 5 -32.86 46.32 18.07
C SER A 5 -34.02 46.08 17.12
N GLY A 6 -33.74 45.73 15.87
CA GLY A 6 -34.77 45.26 14.93
C GLY A 6 -34.36 45.24 13.45
N GLY A 7 -33.63 46.24 12.96
CA GLY A 7 -33.32 46.39 11.52
C GLY A 7 -31.90 45.95 11.09
N ASN A 8 -30.89 46.22 11.93
CA ASN A 8 -29.48 46.10 11.52
C ASN A 8 -28.99 44.65 11.36
N GLY A 9 -29.56 43.69 12.10
CA GLY A 9 -29.15 42.28 12.01
C GLY A 9 -29.47 41.66 10.65
N LYS A 10 -30.67 41.90 10.09
CA LYS A 10 -31.07 41.36 8.77
C LYS A 10 -30.25 41.97 7.63
N ILE A 11 -29.88 43.24 7.75
CA ILE A 11 -29.02 43.94 6.79
C ILE A 11 -27.61 43.35 6.87
N ALA A 12 -27.02 43.25 8.07
CA ALA A 12 -25.69 42.67 8.27
C ALA A 12 -25.57 41.21 7.77
N TRP A 13 -26.58 40.37 8.03
CA TRP A 13 -26.59 38.98 7.52
C TRP A 13 -26.69 38.90 5.99
N ARG A 14 -27.49 39.78 5.36
CA ARG A 14 -27.56 39.87 3.90
C ARG A 14 -26.23 40.32 3.28
N TRP A 15 -25.57 41.31 3.88
CA TRP A 15 -24.24 41.76 3.47
C TRP A 15 -23.20 40.65 3.61
N LEU A 16 -23.20 39.89 4.71
CA LEU A 16 -22.31 38.74 4.92
C LEU A 16 -22.51 37.63 3.90
N LEU A 17 -23.77 37.26 3.61
CA LEU A 17 -24.08 36.22 2.62
C LEU A 17 -23.66 36.63 1.20
N MET A 18 -23.90 37.89 0.84
CA MET A 18 -23.48 38.47 -0.44
C MET A 18 -21.96 38.52 -0.59
N TYR A 19 -21.26 39.03 0.43
CA TYR A 19 -19.80 39.08 0.41
C TYR A 19 -19.22 37.68 0.25
N ARG A 20 -19.80 36.70 0.96
CA ARG A 20 -19.41 35.29 0.84
C ARG A 20 -19.65 34.73 -0.57
N SER A 21 -20.75 35.06 -1.24
CA SER A 21 -21.02 34.55 -2.59
C SER A 21 -20.09 35.13 -3.65
N LEU A 22 -19.80 36.43 -3.58
CA LEU A 22 -18.82 37.06 -4.48
C LEU A 22 -17.42 36.48 -4.24
N GLU A 23 -17.03 36.30 -2.98
CA GLU A 23 -15.73 35.69 -2.64
C GLU A 23 -15.63 34.22 -3.08
N MET A 24 -16.72 33.46 -3.05
CA MET A 24 -16.73 32.10 -3.61
C MET A 24 -16.54 32.14 -5.12
N TYR A 25 -17.25 33.03 -5.82
CA TYR A 25 -17.10 33.22 -7.26
C TYR A 25 -15.65 33.59 -7.65
N LEU A 26 -15.07 34.60 -6.99
CA LEU A 26 -13.71 35.05 -7.27
C LEU A 26 -12.67 33.97 -6.96
N ARG A 27 -12.87 33.16 -5.92
CA ARG A 27 -12.00 32.00 -5.63
C ARG A 27 -12.08 30.94 -6.72
N ASP A 28 -13.27 30.63 -7.22
CA ASP A 28 -13.41 29.66 -8.30
C ASP A 28 -12.81 30.19 -9.61
N LEU A 29 -12.96 31.50 -9.89
CA LEU A 29 -12.28 32.14 -11.01
C LEU A 29 -10.75 32.10 -10.84
N GLU A 30 -10.23 32.37 -9.65
CA GLU A 30 -8.79 32.30 -9.37
C GLU A 30 -8.23 30.90 -9.64
N ARG A 31 -8.98 29.84 -9.29
CA ARG A 31 -8.60 28.45 -9.58
C ARG A 31 -8.51 28.17 -11.07
N GLU A 32 -9.43 28.69 -11.88
CA GLU A 32 -9.40 28.55 -13.34
C GLU A 32 -8.23 29.33 -13.95
N LEU A 33 -7.85 30.46 -13.36
CA LEU A 33 -6.72 31.30 -13.79
C LEU A 33 -5.35 30.85 -13.25
N ARG A 34 -5.26 29.67 -12.61
CA ARG A 34 -4.03 29.19 -11.94
C ARG A 34 -2.79 29.05 -12.84
N LEU A 35 -2.96 29.04 -14.16
CA LEU A 35 -1.84 28.99 -15.12
C LEU A 35 -1.24 30.36 -15.41
N LEU A 36 -1.97 31.46 -15.14
CA LEU A 36 -1.43 32.80 -15.25
C LEU A 36 -0.35 33.06 -14.17
N PRO A 37 0.64 33.93 -14.46
CA PRO A 37 1.54 34.46 -13.45
C PRO A 37 0.77 34.97 -12.23
N ALA A 38 1.31 34.75 -11.03
CA ALA A 38 0.62 35.07 -9.79
C ALA A 38 0.23 36.56 -9.71
N GLU A 39 1.12 37.45 -10.16
CA GLU A 39 0.89 38.90 -10.23
C GLU A 39 -0.32 39.22 -11.13
N ARG A 40 -0.28 38.80 -12.40
CA ARG A 40 -1.39 39.03 -13.34
C ARG A 40 -2.72 38.44 -12.84
N ARG A 41 -2.68 37.26 -12.21
CA ARG A 41 -3.88 36.65 -11.62
C ARG A 41 -4.43 37.50 -10.48
N GLN A 42 -3.57 37.99 -9.58
CA GLN A 42 -3.99 38.84 -8.47
C GLN A 42 -4.56 40.17 -8.97
N ASP A 43 -3.95 40.77 -9.99
CA ASP A 43 -4.43 42.01 -10.60
C ASP A 43 -5.84 41.84 -11.17
N ILE A 44 -6.08 40.78 -11.94
CA ILE A 44 -7.42 40.48 -12.51
C ILE A 44 -8.45 40.29 -11.41
N ILE A 45 -8.12 39.53 -10.36
CA ILE A 45 -9.06 39.26 -9.25
C ILE A 45 -9.34 40.54 -8.46
N GLN A 46 -8.35 41.40 -8.24
CA GLN A 46 -8.55 42.68 -7.55
C GLN A 46 -9.38 43.66 -8.38
N GLN A 47 -9.13 43.77 -9.69
CA GLN A 47 -9.92 44.61 -10.60
C GLN A 47 -11.39 44.17 -10.63
N LEU A 48 -11.64 42.88 -10.87
CA LEU A 48 -13.01 42.34 -10.92
C LEU A 48 -13.75 42.47 -9.59
N ARG A 49 -13.04 42.31 -8.46
CA ARG A 49 -13.61 42.55 -7.13
C ARG A 49 -14.15 43.98 -7.03
N GLY A 50 -13.32 44.97 -7.35
CA GLY A 50 -13.73 46.39 -7.29
C GLY A 50 -14.91 46.68 -8.21
N ASP A 51 -14.87 46.18 -9.45
CA ASP A 51 -15.93 46.38 -10.44
C ASP A 51 -17.27 45.77 -9.99
N TYR A 52 -17.25 44.55 -9.44
CA TYR A 52 -18.46 43.88 -8.98
C TYR A 52 -18.98 44.49 -7.67
N GLU A 53 -18.12 44.90 -6.74
CA GLU A 53 -18.54 45.61 -5.54
C GLU A 53 -19.24 46.94 -5.88
N ALA A 54 -18.69 47.71 -6.83
CA ALA A 54 -19.31 48.93 -7.32
C ALA A 54 -20.68 48.67 -7.98
N LYS A 55 -20.77 47.68 -8.87
CA LYS A 55 -22.04 47.30 -9.52
C LYS A 55 -23.09 46.80 -8.52
N ILE A 56 -22.67 46.07 -7.49
CA ILE A 56 -23.56 45.58 -6.44
C ILE A 56 -24.12 46.73 -5.61
N ALA A 57 -23.30 47.75 -5.30
CA ALA A 57 -23.75 48.94 -4.58
C ALA A 57 -24.79 49.74 -5.39
N GLU A 58 -24.64 49.78 -6.72
CA GLU A 58 -25.56 50.52 -7.61
C GLU A 58 -26.84 49.74 -7.96
N GLN A 59 -26.72 48.46 -8.32
CA GLN A 59 -27.80 47.69 -8.96
C GLN A 59 -28.41 46.62 -8.03
N GLY A 60 -27.81 46.41 -6.86
CA GLY A 60 -28.21 45.39 -5.90
C GLY A 60 -27.61 44.01 -6.18
N ALA A 61 -27.25 43.32 -5.10
CA ALA A 61 -26.57 42.03 -5.10
C ALA A 61 -27.23 40.95 -5.96
N ALA A 62 -28.55 40.77 -5.82
CA ALA A 62 -29.27 39.68 -6.48
C ALA A 62 -29.20 39.77 -8.00
N LYS A 63 -29.26 40.99 -8.56
CA LYS A 63 -29.21 41.23 -10.00
C LYS A 63 -27.82 40.96 -10.56
N VAL A 64 -26.78 41.49 -9.89
CA VAL A 64 -25.39 41.34 -10.35
C VAL A 64 -24.93 39.88 -10.22
N LEU A 65 -25.13 39.25 -9.06
CA LEU A 65 -24.70 37.87 -8.82
C LEU A 65 -25.44 36.87 -9.72
N GLY A 66 -26.72 37.11 -10.01
CA GLY A 66 -27.50 36.29 -10.95
C GLY A 66 -27.11 36.46 -12.42
N ALA A 67 -26.39 37.54 -12.75
CA ALA A 67 -25.91 37.84 -14.11
C ALA A 67 -24.41 37.58 -14.29
N LEU A 68 -23.71 37.07 -13.26
CA LEU A 68 -22.29 36.77 -13.38
C LEU A 68 -22.06 35.66 -14.41
N PRO A 69 -21.09 35.82 -15.33
CA PRO A 69 -20.73 34.76 -16.26
C PRO A 69 -20.15 33.58 -15.49
N VAL A 70 -20.27 32.37 -16.03
CA VAL A 70 -19.66 31.18 -15.43
C VAL A 70 -18.14 31.43 -15.28
N PRO A 71 -17.51 31.17 -14.10
CA PRO A 71 -16.09 31.47 -13.90
C PRO A 71 -15.19 30.88 -14.99
N ALA A 72 -15.54 29.70 -15.46
CA ALA A 72 -14.80 28.99 -16.50
C ALA A 72 -14.85 29.67 -17.87
N GLU A 73 -15.91 30.41 -18.20
CA GLU A 73 -16.04 31.17 -19.44
C GLU A 73 -15.24 32.47 -19.39
N LEU A 74 -15.37 33.20 -18.27
CA LEU A 74 -14.60 34.43 -18.04
C LEU A 74 -13.09 34.12 -17.99
N ALA A 75 -12.68 33.03 -17.34
CA ALA A 75 -11.29 32.59 -17.33
C ALA A 75 -10.76 32.28 -18.73
N ARG A 76 -11.60 31.73 -19.62
CA ARG A 76 -11.23 31.46 -21.01
C ARG A 76 -10.94 32.74 -21.78
N GLU A 77 -11.70 33.81 -21.54
CA GLU A 77 -11.45 35.11 -22.15
C GLU A 77 -10.07 35.65 -21.76
N PHE A 78 -9.75 35.66 -20.46
CA PHE A 78 -8.43 36.07 -19.99
C PHE A 78 -7.28 35.12 -20.41
N ALA A 79 -7.57 33.83 -20.57
CA ALA A 79 -6.60 32.82 -20.98
C ALA A 79 -6.37 32.78 -22.50
N ALA A 80 -7.30 33.27 -23.32
CA ALA A 80 -7.18 33.27 -24.78
C ALA A 80 -5.96 34.08 -25.26
N ASP A 81 -5.57 35.10 -24.49
CA ASP A 81 -4.41 35.94 -24.78
C ASP A 81 -3.07 35.31 -24.39
N LEU A 82 -3.05 34.07 -23.86
CA LEU A 82 -1.81 33.39 -23.54
C LEU A 82 -1.08 32.97 -24.82
N PRO A 83 0.18 33.41 -25.05
CA PRO A 83 0.98 32.90 -26.14
C PRO A 83 1.36 31.43 -25.86
N LEU A 84 0.52 30.50 -26.30
CA LEU A 84 0.73 29.07 -26.16
C LEU A 84 1.76 28.59 -27.17
N LYS A 85 3.03 28.51 -26.76
CA LYS A 85 4.10 27.95 -27.60
C LYS A 85 4.13 26.42 -27.47
N PRO A 86 3.84 25.65 -28.53
CA PRO A 86 3.86 24.19 -28.47
C PRO A 86 5.26 23.66 -28.14
N ALA A 87 5.34 22.74 -27.18
CA ALA A 87 6.60 22.14 -26.77
C ALA A 87 7.16 21.19 -27.85
N GLY A 88 8.48 21.26 -28.08
CA GLY A 88 9.18 20.33 -28.97
C GLY A 88 9.18 18.88 -28.47
N HIS A 89 9.26 17.91 -29.39
CA HIS A 89 9.18 16.47 -29.08
C HIS A 89 10.31 15.99 -28.15
N LEU A 90 11.55 16.48 -28.34
CA LEU A 90 12.69 16.08 -27.51
C LEU A 90 12.50 16.43 -26.04
N ARG A 91 11.97 17.63 -25.74
CA ARG A 91 11.65 18.03 -24.35
C ARG A 91 10.57 17.13 -23.75
N ARG A 92 9.59 16.69 -24.55
CA ARG A 92 8.55 15.76 -24.10
C ARG A 92 9.11 14.37 -23.82
N ILE A 93 10.02 13.88 -24.65
CA ILE A 93 10.72 12.60 -24.44
C ILE A 93 11.58 12.66 -23.18
N LEU A 94 12.36 13.74 -23.01
CA LEU A 94 13.16 13.95 -21.81
C LEU A 94 12.30 14.03 -20.56
N ALA A 95 11.16 14.73 -20.63
CA ALA A 95 10.20 14.80 -19.52
C ALA A 95 9.68 13.41 -19.15
N PHE A 96 9.30 12.60 -20.14
CA PHE A 96 8.82 11.24 -19.91
C PHE A 96 9.91 10.33 -19.31
N ALA A 97 11.16 10.44 -19.78
CA ALA A 97 12.29 9.70 -19.21
C ALA A 97 12.56 10.08 -17.74
N LEU A 98 12.47 11.37 -17.41
CA LEU A 98 12.57 11.84 -16.03
C LEU A 98 11.40 11.35 -15.16
N ASP A 99 10.18 11.33 -15.70
CA ASP A 99 9.02 10.76 -14.99
C ASP A 99 9.22 9.27 -14.67
N ILE A 100 9.77 8.50 -15.61
CA ILE A 100 10.13 7.08 -15.36
C ILE A 100 11.12 6.98 -14.21
N LEU A 101 12.18 7.80 -14.20
CA LEU A 101 13.19 7.77 -13.13
C LEU A 101 12.57 8.12 -11.76
N VAL A 102 11.68 9.11 -11.72
CA VAL A 102 10.97 9.52 -10.50
C VAL A 102 10.06 8.41 -9.98
N MET A 103 9.36 7.69 -10.88
CA MET A 103 8.52 6.56 -10.51
C MET A 103 9.33 5.30 -10.15
N LEU A 104 10.53 5.14 -10.70
CA LEU A 104 11.37 3.96 -10.49
C LEU A 104 11.80 3.82 -9.02
N LEU A 105 12.17 4.93 -8.36
CA LEU A 105 12.61 4.91 -6.96
C LEU A 105 11.58 4.28 -6.01
N PRO A 106 10.30 4.74 -5.95
CA PRO A 106 9.31 4.09 -5.11
C PRO A 106 8.98 2.67 -5.54
N ILE A 107 8.96 2.38 -6.84
CA ILE A 107 8.72 1.02 -7.34
C ILE A 107 9.81 0.07 -6.83
N LEU A 108 11.09 0.47 -6.90
CA LEU A 108 12.20 -0.32 -6.38
C LEU A 108 12.11 -0.53 -4.86
N ALA A 109 11.70 0.50 -4.10
CA ALA A 109 11.48 0.37 -2.66
C ALA A 109 10.37 -0.64 -2.32
N VAL A 110 9.24 -0.58 -3.05
CA VAL A 110 8.15 -1.55 -2.88
C VAL A 110 8.55 -2.94 -3.33
N LEU A 111 9.30 -3.08 -4.44
CA LEU A 111 9.82 -4.37 -4.89
C LEU A 111 10.77 -4.98 -3.86
N TRP A 112 11.67 -4.17 -3.28
CA TRP A 112 12.54 -4.61 -2.20
C TRP A 112 11.74 -5.14 -1.01
N LEU A 113 10.69 -4.42 -0.60
CA LEU A 113 9.77 -4.87 0.45
C LEU A 113 9.05 -6.17 0.07
N LEU A 114 8.58 -6.30 -1.18
CA LEU A 114 7.89 -7.50 -1.65
C LEU A 114 8.79 -8.75 -1.60
N VAL A 115 10.09 -8.61 -1.92
CA VAL A 115 11.06 -9.71 -1.79
C VAL A 115 11.14 -10.19 -0.33
N HIS A 116 11.17 -9.27 0.64
CA HIS A 116 11.20 -9.63 2.06
C HIS A 116 9.85 -10.20 2.53
N ALA A 117 8.74 -9.69 1.99
CA ALA A 117 7.41 -10.21 2.30
C ALA A 117 7.24 -11.69 1.91
N VAL A 118 7.90 -12.14 0.84
CA VAL A 118 7.96 -13.57 0.48
C VAL A 118 8.70 -14.37 1.55
N ALA A 119 9.86 -13.87 2.01
CA ALA A 119 10.63 -14.53 3.08
C ALA A 119 9.84 -14.61 4.40
N TRP A 120 9.06 -13.58 4.72
CA TRP A 120 8.17 -13.53 5.89
C TRP A 120 6.81 -14.19 5.69
N GLN A 121 6.54 -14.77 4.50
CA GLN A 121 5.26 -15.40 4.15
C GLN A 121 4.04 -14.48 4.36
N SER A 122 4.23 -13.16 4.24
CA SER A 122 3.19 -12.17 4.54
C SER A 122 2.33 -11.87 3.32
N THR A 123 1.18 -12.55 3.23
CA THR A 123 0.23 -12.37 2.13
C THR A 123 -0.32 -10.94 2.06
N LEU A 124 -0.55 -10.30 3.22
CA LEU A 124 -1.05 -8.93 3.29
C LEU A 124 -0.08 -7.93 2.64
N VAL A 125 1.21 -8.02 2.98
CA VAL A 125 2.24 -7.13 2.44
C VAL A 125 2.40 -7.35 0.93
N LEU A 126 2.29 -8.60 0.46
CA LEU A 126 2.30 -8.90 -0.97
C LEU A 126 1.15 -8.22 -1.72
N VAL A 127 -0.08 -8.36 -1.23
CA VAL A 127 -1.26 -7.74 -1.86
C VAL A 127 -1.14 -6.22 -1.85
N LEU A 128 -0.81 -5.62 -0.71
CA LEU A 128 -0.67 -4.16 -0.59
C LEU A 128 0.47 -3.61 -1.45
N GLY A 129 1.60 -4.29 -1.52
CA GLY A 129 2.73 -3.87 -2.36
C GLY A 129 2.40 -3.94 -3.85
N ILE A 130 1.72 -5.00 -4.31
CA ILE A 130 1.26 -5.11 -5.71
C ILE A 130 0.25 -4.00 -6.04
N MET A 131 -0.74 -3.77 -5.16
CA MET A 131 -1.72 -2.68 -5.34
C MET A 131 -1.03 -1.30 -5.38
N THR A 132 0.01 -1.11 -4.58
CA THR A 132 0.79 0.14 -4.56
C THR A 132 1.51 0.36 -5.89
N ILE A 133 2.17 -0.67 -6.44
CA ILE A 133 2.84 -0.58 -7.75
C ILE A 133 1.83 -0.24 -8.86
N ILE A 134 0.70 -0.93 -8.90
CA ILE A 134 -0.38 -0.65 -9.87
C ILE A 134 -0.88 0.78 -9.71
N GLY A 135 -1.13 1.23 -8.47
CA GLY A 135 -1.56 2.58 -8.16
C GLY A 135 -0.56 3.63 -8.66
N ILE A 136 0.74 3.44 -8.44
CA ILE A 136 1.78 4.34 -8.95
C ILE A 136 1.72 4.40 -10.49
N ILE A 137 1.69 3.26 -11.17
CA ILE A 137 1.71 3.20 -12.64
C ILE A 137 0.46 3.84 -13.26
N VAL A 138 -0.72 3.60 -12.69
CA VAL A 138 -2.00 4.04 -13.26
C VAL A 138 -2.33 5.47 -12.87
N LEU A 139 -2.08 5.87 -11.62
CA LEU A 139 -2.59 7.13 -11.07
C LEU A 139 -1.57 8.27 -11.12
N TYR A 140 -0.26 8.01 -11.19
CA TYR A 140 0.77 9.06 -11.15
C TYR A 140 0.53 10.15 -12.21
N PHE A 141 0.34 9.76 -13.47
CA PHE A 141 0.14 10.73 -14.56
C PHE A 141 -1.20 11.46 -14.47
N PRO A 142 -2.36 10.78 -14.38
CA PRO A 142 -3.65 11.47 -14.31
C PRO A 142 -3.77 12.40 -13.10
N LEU A 143 -3.25 11.99 -11.93
CA LEU A 143 -3.32 12.80 -10.72
C LEU A 143 -2.45 14.05 -10.81
N THR A 144 -1.17 13.89 -11.13
CA THR A 144 -0.25 15.04 -11.19
C THR A 144 -0.64 16.02 -12.29
N GLU A 145 -1.06 15.51 -13.45
CA GLU A 145 -1.45 16.37 -14.57
C GLU A 145 -2.82 17.01 -14.38
N GLY A 146 -3.79 16.33 -13.75
CA GLY A 146 -5.07 16.95 -13.40
C GLY A 146 -4.94 18.01 -12.30
N MET A 147 -4.09 17.76 -11.30
CA MET A 147 -3.89 18.70 -10.19
C MET A 147 -3.01 19.89 -10.56
N PHE A 148 -1.95 19.71 -11.33
CA PHE A 148 -0.94 20.76 -11.56
C PHE A 148 -0.73 21.12 -13.03
N GLY A 149 -1.43 20.45 -13.94
CA GLY A 149 -1.15 20.53 -15.37
C GLY A 149 0.20 19.90 -15.74
N ARG A 150 0.90 19.20 -14.85
CA ARG A 150 2.27 18.72 -15.12
C ARG A 150 2.69 17.57 -14.19
N THR A 151 3.62 16.77 -14.67
CA THR A 151 4.36 15.74 -13.92
C THR A 151 5.71 16.28 -13.43
N ALA A 152 6.48 15.47 -12.69
CA ALA A 152 7.80 15.87 -12.18
C ALA A 152 8.80 16.11 -13.33
N GLY A 153 8.88 15.21 -14.29
CA GLY A 153 9.73 15.37 -15.47
C GLY A 153 9.32 16.54 -16.35
N LYS A 154 8.01 16.78 -16.50
CA LYS A 154 7.50 17.99 -17.18
C LYS A 154 7.87 19.26 -16.42
N PHE A 155 7.89 19.22 -15.10
CA PHE A 155 8.36 20.35 -14.31
C PHE A 155 9.85 20.66 -14.58
N PHE A 156 10.74 19.67 -14.54
CA PHE A 156 12.17 19.87 -14.79
C PHE A 156 12.48 20.35 -16.21
N THR A 157 11.65 19.96 -17.18
CA THR A 157 11.79 20.36 -18.59
C THR A 157 11.04 21.65 -18.95
N GLY A 158 10.38 22.29 -17.98
CA GLY A 158 9.65 23.55 -18.19
C GLY A 158 8.40 23.40 -19.05
N LEU A 159 7.69 22.26 -18.94
CA LEU A 159 6.51 21.93 -19.72
C LEU A 159 5.23 22.01 -18.89
N LEU A 160 4.13 22.30 -19.58
CA LEU A 160 2.79 22.39 -19.00
C LEU A 160 1.77 21.77 -19.95
N VAL A 161 0.78 21.08 -19.38
CA VAL A 161 -0.39 20.57 -20.07
C VAL A 161 -1.54 21.52 -19.79
N THR A 162 -2.09 22.09 -20.86
CA THR A 162 -3.25 22.98 -20.85
C THR A 162 -4.35 22.40 -21.73
N ARG A 163 -5.55 22.95 -21.62
CA ARG A 163 -6.56 22.80 -22.65
C ARG A 163 -6.20 23.66 -23.86
N GLU A 164 -6.83 23.39 -25.00
CA GLU A 164 -6.65 24.18 -26.23
C GLU A 164 -7.09 25.65 -26.07
N ASP A 165 -7.97 25.93 -25.11
CA ASP A 165 -8.45 27.26 -24.77
C ASP A 165 -7.61 27.98 -23.70
N GLY A 166 -6.42 27.46 -23.39
CA GLY A 166 -5.48 28.06 -22.43
C GLY A 166 -5.78 27.79 -20.95
N ARG A 167 -6.91 27.14 -20.64
CA ARG A 167 -7.28 26.77 -19.26
C ARG A 167 -6.50 25.55 -18.75
N PRO A 168 -6.45 25.33 -17.43
CA PRO A 168 -5.84 24.13 -16.86
C PRO A 168 -6.50 22.83 -17.33
N CYS A 169 -5.67 21.79 -17.52
CA CYS A 169 -6.15 20.42 -17.70
C CYS A 169 -6.82 19.93 -16.40
N GLY A 170 -7.99 19.29 -16.52
CA GLY A 170 -8.67 18.60 -15.42
C GLY A 170 -8.32 17.11 -15.38
N PHE A 171 -8.93 16.38 -14.43
CA PHE A 171 -8.70 14.95 -14.24
C PHE A 171 -9.29 14.09 -15.37
N ALA A 172 -10.46 14.46 -15.89
CA ALA A 172 -11.08 13.73 -16.99
C ALA A 172 -10.21 13.80 -18.24
N GLU A 173 -9.71 14.98 -18.58
CA GLU A 173 -8.82 15.17 -19.74
C GLU A 173 -7.46 14.52 -19.51
N SER A 174 -6.91 14.59 -18.29
CA SER A 174 -5.64 13.94 -17.98
C SER A 174 -5.72 12.43 -18.07
N PHE A 175 -6.85 11.82 -17.68
CA PHE A 175 -7.11 10.40 -17.79
C PHE A 175 -7.32 9.96 -19.25
N LEU A 176 -8.19 10.65 -19.99
CA LEU A 176 -8.48 10.35 -21.40
C LEU A 176 -7.22 10.37 -22.27
N ARG A 177 -6.37 11.38 -22.07
CA ARG A 177 -5.07 11.54 -22.74
C ARG A 177 -4.10 10.38 -22.48
N ARG A 178 -4.30 9.61 -21.42
CA ARG A 178 -3.41 8.53 -20.97
C ARG A 178 -3.90 7.14 -21.37
N ILE A 179 -5.09 7.02 -21.94
CA ILE A 179 -5.63 5.76 -22.47
C ILE A 179 -4.63 4.97 -23.33
N PRO A 180 -3.89 5.58 -24.28
CA PRO A 180 -2.96 4.84 -25.13
C PRO A 180 -1.85 4.12 -24.36
N PHE A 181 -1.48 4.62 -23.17
CA PHE A 181 -0.47 3.99 -22.33
C PHE A 181 -0.95 2.62 -21.81
N TRP A 182 -2.21 2.52 -21.36
CA TRP A 182 -2.73 1.28 -20.77
C TRP A 182 -3.01 0.20 -21.81
N PHE A 183 -3.28 0.58 -23.06
CA PHE A 183 -3.55 -0.36 -24.16
C PHE A 183 -2.33 -0.61 -25.07
N ASN A 184 -1.12 -0.22 -24.66
CA ASN A 184 0.11 -0.34 -25.45
C ASN A 184 0.07 0.38 -26.81
N LEU A 185 -0.82 1.37 -26.97
CA LEU A 185 -0.97 2.19 -28.18
C LEU A 185 -0.09 3.45 -28.15
N LEU A 186 0.77 3.62 -27.13
CA LEU A 186 1.53 4.86 -26.93
C LEU A 186 2.46 5.20 -28.08
N LEU A 187 3.15 4.21 -28.66
CA LEU A 187 4.00 4.42 -29.84
C LEU A 187 3.18 4.88 -31.05
N ILE A 188 2.03 4.25 -31.28
CA ILE A 188 1.12 4.60 -32.37
C ILE A 188 0.59 6.03 -32.17
N ASP A 189 0.10 6.37 -30.98
CA ASP A 189 -0.37 7.71 -30.60
C ASP A 189 0.73 8.78 -30.72
N ALA A 190 1.98 8.44 -30.39
CA ALA A 190 3.12 9.34 -30.53
C ALA A 190 3.51 9.59 -31.99
N ILE A 191 3.38 8.59 -32.88
CA ILE A 191 3.63 8.75 -34.32
C ILE A 191 2.66 9.77 -34.92
N PHE A 192 1.38 9.77 -34.52
CA PHE A 192 0.42 10.78 -34.97
C PHE A 192 0.87 12.22 -34.64
N ALA A 193 1.61 12.44 -33.55
CA ALA A 193 2.13 13.76 -33.23
C ALA A 193 3.18 14.30 -34.20
N LEU A 194 3.80 13.43 -35.02
CA LEU A 194 4.74 13.83 -36.06
C LEU A 194 4.01 14.36 -37.32
N PHE A 195 2.78 13.91 -37.55
CA PHE A 195 2.00 14.24 -38.76
C PHE A 195 0.92 15.29 -38.51
N LEU A 196 0.53 15.54 -37.26
CA LEU A 196 -0.51 16.50 -36.90
C LEU A 196 0.04 17.93 -36.72
N ALA A 197 -0.63 18.90 -37.35
CA ALA A 197 -0.40 20.32 -37.09
C ALA A 197 -0.49 20.63 -35.58
N GLY A 198 0.51 21.35 -35.05
CA GLY A 198 0.59 21.69 -33.62
C GLY A 198 1.34 20.68 -32.74
N ARG A 199 1.88 19.57 -33.30
CA ARG A 199 2.64 18.54 -32.55
C ARG A 199 1.84 17.89 -31.42
N GLN A 200 0.52 17.79 -31.58
CA GLN A 200 -0.40 17.13 -30.63
C GLN A 200 -0.47 15.62 -30.93
N ARG A 201 -0.52 14.79 -29.90
CA ARG A 201 -0.82 13.36 -30.07
C ARG A 201 -2.30 13.16 -30.41
N ALA A 202 -2.68 12.00 -30.95
CA ALA A 202 -4.07 11.75 -31.34
C ALA A 202 -5.01 11.85 -30.13
N PHE A 203 -4.63 11.26 -29.00
CA PHE A 203 -5.41 11.33 -27.77
C PHE A 203 -5.29 12.67 -27.03
N ASP A 204 -4.25 13.47 -27.30
CA ASP A 204 -4.21 14.86 -26.83
C ASP A 204 -5.33 15.67 -27.49
N ARG A 205 -5.58 15.45 -28.79
CA ARG A 205 -6.65 16.11 -29.56
C ARG A 205 -8.04 15.64 -29.11
N VAL A 206 -8.22 14.35 -28.87
CA VAL A 206 -9.49 13.82 -28.31
C VAL A 206 -9.77 14.43 -26.93
N ALA A 207 -8.73 14.56 -26.10
CA ALA A 207 -8.84 15.20 -24.79
C ALA A 207 -8.89 16.74 -24.84
N LYS A 208 -8.77 17.36 -26.04
CA LYS A 208 -8.68 18.82 -26.24
C LYS A 208 -7.59 19.47 -25.37
N THR A 209 -6.43 18.83 -25.34
CA THR A 209 -5.26 19.24 -24.56
C THR A 209 -4.06 19.56 -25.44
N LEU A 210 -3.19 20.43 -24.93
CA LEU A 210 -1.96 20.86 -25.56
C LEU A 210 -0.82 20.80 -24.54
N VAL A 211 0.38 20.42 -24.98
CA VAL A 211 1.59 20.54 -24.17
C VAL A 211 2.41 21.72 -24.67
N VAL A 212 2.55 22.72 -23.81
CA VAL A 212 3.19 24.00 -24.09
C VAL A 212 4.44 24.20 -23.24
N GLU A 213 5.33 25.08 -23.72
CA GLU A 213 6.40 25.63 -22.89
C GLU A 213 5.78 26.49 -21.79
N ASN A 214 6.22 26.28 -20.54
CA ASN A 214 5.62 26.98 -19.42
C ASN A 214 6.17 28.40 -19.30
N PRO A 215 5.31 29.44 -19.31
CA PRO A 215 5.75 30.81 -19.03
C PRO A 215 6.12 31.05 -17.56
N THR A 216 5.77 30.14 -16.64
CA THR A 216 6.01 30.28 -15.20
C THR A 216 6.75 29.06 -14.61
N LYS A 217 7.84 29.30 -13.86
CA LYS A 217 8.52 28.27 -13.03
C LYS A 217 7.85 28.21 -11.65
N PRO A 218 7.06 27.18 -11.29
CA PRO A 218 6.56 27.05 -9.93
C PRO A 218 7.60 26.42 -9.00
N ARG A 219 7.24 26.25 -7.73
CA ARG A 219 8.10 25.74 -6.68
C ARG A 219 8.15 24.18 -6.72
N PRO A 220 9.34 23.55 -6.83
CA PRO A 220 9.51 22.11 -7.02
C PRO A 220 8.97 21.22 -5.88
N TRP A 221 8.89 21.76 -4.67
CA TRP A 221 8.64 20.97 -3.46
C TRP A 221 7.25 20.32 -3.41
N MET A 222 6.22 20.88 -4.06
CA MET A 222 4.85 20.32 -4.02
C MET A 222 4.73 19.00 -4.80
N ILE A 223 5.49 18.85 -5.88
CA ILE A 223 5.54 17.60 -6.67
C ILE A 223 6.33 16.54 -5.92
N ALA A 224 7.42 16.95 -5.26
CA ALA A 224 8.16 16.09 -4.36
C ALA A 224 7.28 15.61 -3.20
N VAL A 225 6.46 16.48 -2.59
CA VAL A 225 5.53 16.10 -1.52
C VAL A 225 4.55 15.04 -1.97
N ILE A 226 3.92 15.16 -3.14
CA ILE A 226 2.95 14.14 -3.61
C ILE A 226 3.64 12.84 -4.01
N THR A 227 4.81 12.93 -4.63
CA THR A 227 5.61 11.74 -4.92
C THR A 227 5.96 11.02 -3.63
N VAL A 228 6.47 11.77 -2.63
CA VAL A 228 6.75 11.29 -1.28
C VAL A 228 5.48 10.76 -0.62
N LEU A 229 4.32 11.42 -0.71
CA LEU A 229 3.08 10.95 -0.10
C LEU A 229 2.59 9.63 -0.70
N LEU A 230 2.72 9.44 -2.02
CA LEU A 230 2.44 8.16 -2.68
C LEU A 230 3.41 7.06 -2.21
N VAL A 231 4.70 7.40 -2.01
CA VAL A 231 5.69 6.48 -1.43
C VAL A 231 5.37 6.17 0.04
N THR A 232 5.07 7.20 0.84
CA THR A 232 4.88 7.12 2.28
C THR A 232 3.57 6.46 2.62
N VAL A 233 2.47 6.65 1.87
CA VAL A 233 1.22 5.90 2.11
C VAL A 233 1.41 4.41 1.83
N GLY A 234 2.13 4.05 0.76
CA GLY A 234 2.50 2.66 0.50
C GLY A 234 3.45 2.07 1.57
N SER A 235 4.45 2.86 1.99
CA SER A 235 5.46 2.45 2.97
C SER A 235 4.92 2.43 4.41
N LEU A 236 4.00 3.32 4.77
CA LEU A 236 3.36 3.38 6.09
C LEU A 236 2.32 2.26 6.21
N GLY A 237 1.59 1.92 5.14
CA GLY A 237 0.75 0.72 5.12
C GLY A 237 1.57 -0.55 5.35
N ALA A 238 2.77 -0.63 4.76
CA ALA A 238 3.71 -1.71 5.00
C ALA A 238 4.34 -1.70 6.41
N ALA A 239 4.72 -0.53 6.92
CA ALA A 239 5.33 -0.36 8.24
C ALA A 239 4.33 -0.58 9.38
N VAL A 240 3.05 -0.18 9.19
CA VAL A 240 1.96 -0.55 10.10
C VAL A 240 1.69 -2.05 10.01
N GLY A 241 1.76 -2.65 8.82
CA GLY A 241 1.72 -4.11 8.67
C GLY A 241 2.86 -4.82 9.42
N LEU A 242 4.08 -4.29 9.37
CA LEU A 242 5.25 -4.79 10.10
C LEU A 242 5.14 -4.58 11.61
N GLY A 243 4.72 -3.40 12.06
CA GLY A 243 4.56 -3.09 13.49
C GLY A 243 3.36 -3.81 14.11
N MET A 244 2.27 -4.03 13.36
CA MET A 244 1.17 -4.88 13.81
C MET A 244 1.57 -6.34 13.84
N PHE A 245 2.39 -6.82 12.90
CA PHE A 245 2.95 -8.17 12.94
C PHE A 245 3.89 -8.34 14.13
N ASP A 246 4.84 -7.44 14.36
CA ASP A 246 5.76 -7.43 15.52
C ASP A 246 5.01 -7.29 16.86
N TRP A 247 3.91 -6.54 16.91
CA TRP A 247 3.06 -6.46 18.10
C TRP A 247 2.21 -7.73 18.31
N PHE A 248 1.79 -8.39 17.23
CA PHE A 248 1.12 -9.70 17.30
C PHE A 248 2.08 -10.87 17.57
N SER A 249 3.36 -10.73 17.17
CA SER A 249 4.40 -11.76 17.23
C SER A 249 5.39 -11.56 18.38
N GLY A 250 5.47 -10.35 18.94
CA GLY A 250 6.51 -9.94 19.88
C GLY A 250 5.99 -9.10 21.03
N SER A 251 5.18 -9.69 21.90
CA SER A 251 5.19 -9.44 23.36
C SER A 251 4.19 -10.36 24.06
N VAL A 252 4.56 -11.64 24.21
CA VAL A 252 4.07 -12.46 25.32
C VAL A 252 5.19 -12.41 26.37
N PRO A 253 4.97 -11.85 27.57
CA PRO A 253 5.94 -12.04 28.65
C PRO A 253 6.10 -13.55 28.88
N PRO A 254 7.32 -14.06 29.10
CA PRO A 254 7.51 -15.48 29.35
C PRO A 254 6.58 -15.89 30.50
N VAL A 255 5.68 -16.83 30.26
CA VAL A 255 4.89 -17.42 31.33
C VAL A 255 5.89 -18.16 32.20
N PRO A 256 6.06 -17.82 33.49
CA PRO A 256 6.93 -18.56 34.37
C PRO A 256 6.27 -19.90 34.66
N GLY A 257 6.54 -20.89 33.81
CA GLY A 257 6.08 -22.26 33.94
C GLY A 257 7.27 -23.21 33.84
N ASP A 258 7.85 -23.52 35.00
CA ASP A 258 8.72 -24.67 35.30
C ASP A 258 9.50 -25.31 34.15
N ASN A 259 10.65 -24.71 33.79
CA ASN A 259 11.70 -25.34 32.97
C ASN A 259 12.12 -26.73 33.50
N VAL A 260 11.85 -27.03 34.78
CA VAL A 260 12.13 -28.30 35.46
C VAL A 260 11.27 -29.45 34.89
N SER A 261 10.01 -29.19 34.51
CA SER A 261 9.08 -30.21 33.98
C SER A 261 9.40 -30.65 32.54
N VAL A 262 9.84 -29.70 31.70
CA VAL A 262 10.13 -29.97 30.28
C VAL A 262 11.52 -30.61 30.09
N GLN A 263 12.48 -30.36 30.99
CA GLN A 263 13.73 -31.12 31.02
C GLN A 263 13.53 -32.58 31.46
N GLN A 264 12.60 -32.84 32.39
CA GLN A 264 12.21 -34.21 32.77
C GLN A 264 11.54 -34.95 31.61
N ALA A 265 10.74 -34.26 30.80
CA ALA A 265 10.14 -34.79 29.57
C ALA A 265 11.16 -35.29 28.53
N MET A 266 12.43 -34.89 28.62
CA MET A 266 13.49 -35.42 27.74
C MET A 266 14.16 -36.70 28.27
N ASN A 267 13.79 -37.20 29.45
CA ASN A 267 14.27 -38.46 30.00
C ASN A 267 13.39 -39.65 29.59
N LEU A 268 12.98 -39.69 28.32
CA LEU A 268 12.21 -40.79 27.75
C LEU A 268 13.04 -42.07 27.76
N ASP A 269 12.49 -43.15 28.33
CA ASP A 269 13.08 -44.48 28.24
C ASP A 269 12.64 -45.15 26.93
N LEU A 270 13.58 -45.23 25.99
CA LEU A 270 13.38 -45.86 24.67
C LEU A 270 14.29 -47.09 24.48
N THR A 271 14.83 -47.63 25.58
CA THR A 271 15.75 -48.78 25.53
C THR A 271 15.10 -50.03 24.95
N GLU A 272 13.80 -50.23 25.16
CA GLU A 272 12.99 -51.30 24.54
C GLU A 272 13.01 -51.26 23.00
N TYR A 273 13.20 -50.07 22.41
CA TYR A 273 13.31 -49.88 20.97
C TYR A 273 14.75 -49.92 20.45
N GLY A 274 15.72 -50.22 21.32
CA GLY A 274 17.15 -50.22 21.03
C GLY A 274 17.73 -48.82 20.82
N LEU A 275 17.07 -47.77 21.33
CA LEU A 275 17.44 -46.37 21.17
C LEU A 275 18.02 -45.82 22.47
N GLN A 276 19.20 -45.19 22.38
CA GLN A 276 19.82 -44.47 23.50
C GLN A 276 19.89 -42.98 23.18
N ARG A 277 19.82 -42.15 24.21
CA ARG A 277 19.85 -40.69 24.07
C ARG A 277 21.24 -40.25 23.61
N GLY A 278 21.30 -39.50 22.52
CA GLY A 278 22.52 -38.83 22.05
C GLY A 278 22.79 -37.52 22.81
N GLU A 279 23.92 -36.86 22.53
CA GLU A 279 24.23 -35.55 23.10
C GLU A 279 23.14 -34.52 22.73
N LEU A 280 22.76 -33.69 23.72
CA LEU A 280 21.83 -32.58 23.53
C LEU A 280 22.45 -31.57 22.55
N ASP A 281 21.73 -31.25 21.48
CA ASP A 281 22.14 -30.16 20.59
C ASP A 281 21.99 -28.84 21.36
N SER A 282 23.11 -28.22 21.74
CA SER A 282 23.15 -27.04 22.62
C SER A 282 22.45 -25.81 22.05
N ASN A 283 22.17 -25.81 20.73
CA ASN A 283 21.45 -24.75 20.05
C ASN A 283 19.92 -24.84 20.16
N ALA A 284 19.37 -25.95 20.67
CA ALA A 284 17.91 -26.12 20.84
C ALA A 284 17.35 -25.40 22.08
N LEU A 285 18.20 -24.85 22.94
CA LEU A 285 17.82 -24.19 24.19
C LEU A 285 17.60 -22.66 24.05
N SER A 286 17.83 -22.05 22.89
CA SER A 286 17.74 -20.59 22.72
C SER A 286 16.35 -20.06 22.37
N ASP A 287 15.48 -20.92 21.81
CA ASP A 287 14.13 -20.54 21.40
C ASP A 287 13.15 -21.17 22.39
N GLY A 288 12.83 -20.43 23.45
CA GLY A 288 12.17 -20.88 24.69
C GLY A 288 10.77 -21.50 24.60
N GLU A 289 10.46 -22.32 23.59
CA GLU A 289 9.18 -23.01 23.43
C GLU A 289 9.29 -24.48 22.98
N ALA A 290 10.49 -24.99 22.61
CA ALA A 290 10.65 -26.37 22.12
C ALA A 290 11.96 -27.01 22.59
N LEU A 291 11.89 -28.19 23.20
CA LEU A 291 13.08 -29.01 23.42
C LEU A 291 13.14 -30.13 22.39
N SER A 292 14.30 -30.28 21.73
CA SER A 292 14.52 -31.33 20.73
C SER A 292 15.79 -32.11 21.01
N GLY A 293 15.77 -33.41 20.69
CA GLY A 293 16.88 -34.30 20.93
C GLY A 293 16.92 -35.46 19.93
N GLN A 294 18.07 -36.10 19.84
CA GLN A 294 18.28 -37.29 19.01
C GLN A 294 18.45 -38.52 19.88
N TRP A 295 17.77 -39.60 19.49
CA TRP A 295 17.95 -40.93 20.06
C TRP A 295 18.44 -41.85 18.95
N ALA A 296 19.52 -42.57 19.20
CA ALA A 296 20.18 -43.42 18.21
C ALA A 296 20.57 -44.77 18.80
N GLY A 297 20.63 -45.77 17.92
CA GLY A 297 21.04 -47.13 18.23
C GLY A 297 21.53 -47.86 16.97
N PRO A 298 21.93 -49.14 17.07
CA PRO A 298 22.45 -49.89 15.93
C PRO A 298 21.45 -49.93 14.76
N GLY A 299 21.74 -49.16 13.69
CA GLY A 299 20.89 -49.08 12.49
C GLY A 299 19.58 -48.28 12.66
N ARG A 300 19.39 -47.56 13.77
CA ARG A 300 18.15 -46.84 14.09
C ARG A 300 18.44 -45.45 14.61
N ALA A 301 17.67 -44.46 14.17
CA ALA A 301 17.76 -43.09 14.68
C ALA A 301 16.42 -42.38 14.60
N VAL A 302 16.14 -41.58 15.62
CA VAL A 302 14.91 -40.80 15.74
C VAL A 302 15.23 -39.42 16.29
N HIS A 303 14.63 -38.40 15.70
CA HIS A 303 14.63 -37.04 16.20
C HIS A 303 13.27 -36.75 16.83
N ILE A 304 13.26 -36.29 18.09
CA ILE A 304 12.04 -36.01 18.84
C ILE A 304 12.06 -34.54 19.26
N SER A 305 10.94 -33.85 19.02
CA SER A 305 10.70 -32.48 19.48
C SER A 305 9.44 -32.45 20.36
N ILE A 306 9.56 -31.89 21.56
CA ILE A 306 8.50 -31.84 22.58
C ILE A 306 8.15 -30.38 22.90
N TYR A 307 6.85 -30.11 23.00
CA TYR A 307 6.28 -28.79 23.25
C TYR A 307 5.19 -28.90 24.32
N ARG A 308 5.10 -27.92 25.23
CA ARG A 308 4.08 -27.85 26.30
C ARG A 308 3.22 -26.60 26.12
N GLY A 309 1.90 -26.73 26.07
CA GLY A 309 0.97 -25.59 26.11
C GLY A 309 -0.31 -25.71 25.27
N PRO A 310 -1.40 -25.00 25.63
CA PRO A 310 -2.73 -25.26 25.09
C PRO A 310 -3.11 -24.41 23.86
N SER A 311 -2.15 -23.88 23.08
CA SER A 311 -2.48 -22.87 22.05
C SER A 311 -2.31 -23.37 20.60
N PRO A 312 -3.19 -22.93 19.67
CA PRO A 312 -3.02 -23.13 18.22
C PRO A 312 -1.67 -22.64 17.66
N ARG A 313 -0.94 -21.79 18.40
CA ARG A 313 0.40 -21.30 18.04
C ARG A 313 1.48 -22.36 18.28
N THR A 314 1.34 -23.21 19.29
CA THR A 314 2.24 -24.35 19.55
C THR A 314 2.16 -25.36 18.39
N MET A 315 0.95 -25.55 17.86
CA MET A 315 0.73 -26.32 16.62
C MET A 315 1.28 -25.64 15.36
N LEU A 316 1.49 -24.32 15.35
CA LEU A 316 2.04 -23.58 14.21
C LEU A 316 3.58 -23.56 14.25
N ALA A 317 4.17 -23.38 15.44
CA ALA A 317 5.61 -23.32 15.69
C ALA A 317 6.34 -24.63 15.36
N MET A 318 5.65 -25.78 15.47
CA MET A 318 6.19 -27.08 15.10
C MET A 318 6.46 -27.26 13.58
N TRP A 319 5.97 -26.42 12.66
CA TRP A 319 5.84 -26.84 11.24
C TRP A 319 6.21 -25.77 10.19
N THR A 320 7.49 -25.72 9.80
CA THR A 320 8.05 -24.75 8.83
C THR A 320 8.40 -25.32 7.44
N SER A 321 7.73 -26.39 6.96
CA SER A 321 7.90 -26.87 5.57
C SER A 321 6.58 -27.25 4.89
N GLY A 322 6.48 -26.97 3.57
CA GLY A 322 5.25 -26.89 2.77
C GLY A 322 4.33 -28.12 2.67
N ASP A 323 4.66 -29.24 3.31
CA ASP A 323 3.72 -30.37 3.51
C ASP A 323 2.69 -30.12 4.65
N SER A 324 2.86 -29.02 5.41
CA SER A 324 2.19 -28.71 6.68
C SER A 324 0.72 -28.28 6.59
N LEU A 325 0.27 -27.63 5.52
CA LEU A 325 -1.13 -27.15 5.41
C LEU A 325 -2.16 -28.29 5.32
N ARG A 326 -1.78 -29.44 4.73
CA ARG A 326 -2.64 -30.65 4.69
C ARG A 326 -2.65 -31.41 6.02
N MET A 327 -1.66 -31.17 6.88
CA MET A 327 -1.56 -31.74 8.22
C MET A 327 -2.45 -30.96 9.20
N MET A 328 -2.48 -29.62 9.08
CA MET A 328 -3.31 -28.72 9.89
C MET A 328 -4.80 -29.08 9.86
N SER A 329 -5.36 -29.37 8.69
CA SER A 329 -6.80 -29.68 8.56
C SER A 329 -7.20 -31.03 9.15
N ARG A 330 -6.24 -31.97 9.30
CA ARG A 330 -6.48 -33.28 9.89
C ARG A 330 -6.32 -33.25 11.41
N ALA A 331 -5.31 -32.56 11.94
CA ALA A 331 -5.09 -32.44 13.38
C ALA A 331 -6.22 -31.67 14.10
N ILE A 332 -6.69 -30.56 13.53
CA ILE A 332 -7.83 -29.79 14.09
C ILE A 332 -9.11 -30.64 14.10
N ASN A 333 -9.36 -31.41 13.04
CA ASN A 333 -10.48 -32.35 12.96
C ASN A 333 -10.40 -33.53 13.95
N LEU A 334 -9.24 -33.79 14.57
CA LEU A 334 -9.01 -34.92 15.47
C LEU A 334 -9.18 -34.54 16.93
N VAL A 335 -8.78 -33.32 17.31
CA VAL A 335 -9.10 -32.72 18.61
C VAL A 335 -10.62 -32.65 18.78
N ASP A 336 -11.34 -32.21 17.75
CA ASP A 336 -12.82 -32.20 17.73
C ASP A 336 -13.46 -33.61 17.81
N ARG A 337 -12.68 -34.68 17.57
CA ARG A 337 -13.15 -36.08 17.59
C ARG A 337 -12.58 -36.90 18.76
N GLY A 338 -11.84 -36.30 19.68
CA GLY A 338 -11.23 -36.99 20.84
C GLY A 338 -10.16 -38.02 20.47
N LEU A 339 -9.42 -37.81 19.37
CA LEU A 339 -8.39 -38.72 18.87
C LEU A 339 -6.99 -38.11 19.04
N ASN A 340 -6.11 -38.79 19.79
CA ASN A 340 -4.78 -38.28 20.19
C ASN A 340 -3.66 -38.56 19.14
N GLN A 341 -3.98 -39.06 17.94
CA GLN A 341 -2.99 -39.54 16.97
C GLN A 341 -3.30 -39.13 15.53
N TYR A 342 -2.27 -38.78 14.74
CA TYR A 342 -2.43 -38.57 13.30
C TYR A 342 -1.26 -39.03 12.43
N ARG A 343 -1.60 -39.44 11.19
CA ARG A 343 -0.67 -39.96 10.17
C ARG A 343 -0.51 -38.98 9.01
N THR A 344 0.72 -38.82 8.56
CA THR A 344 1.07 -38.05 7.36
C THR A 344 1.38 -39.00 6.19
N ASN A 345 1.33 -38.51 4.95
CA ASN A 345 1.56 -39.36 3.76
C ASN A 345 3.01 -39.85 3.64
N SER A 346 3.94 -39.27 4.39
CA SER A 346 5.30 -39.79 4.59
C SER A 346 5.31 -40.72 5.81
N HIS A 347 5.60 -42.00 5.62
CA HIS A 347 5.47 -43.05 6.64
C HIS A 347 6.43 -42.92 7.85
N HIS A 348 7.12 -41.77 8.04
CA HIS A 348 8.23 -41.59 8.99
C HIS A 348 8.21 -40.24 9.72
N LYS A 349 7.06 -39.55 9.70
CA LYS A 349 6.79 -38.34 10.48
C LYS A 349 5.44 -38.51 11.19
N PHE A 350 5.46 -38.47 12.52
CA PHE A 350 4.26 -38.67 13.34
C PHE A 350 4.14 -37.57 14.40
N GLY A 351 2.91 -37.16 14.67
CA GLY A 351 2.59 -36.21 15.74
C GLY A 351 1.60 -36.81 16.74
N TRP A 352 1.81 -36.52 18.02
CA TRP A 352 0.91 -36.87 19.11
C TRP A 352 0.54 -35.62 19.91
N TYR A 353 -0.71 -35.52 20.35
CA TYR A 353 -1.22 -34.38 21.13
C TYR A 353 -2.33 -34.84 22.07
N ASP A 354 -2.30 -34.33 23.31
CA ASP A 354 -3.26 -34.68 24.37
C ASP A 354 -3.81 -33.46 25.12
N GLY A 355 -3.78 -32.28 24.49
CA GLY A 355 -4.24 -31.03 25.12
C GLY A 355 -3.12 -30.23 25.78
N ASP A 356 -2.27 -30.89 26.57
CA ASP A 356 -1.17 -30.25 27.30
C ASP A 356 0.19 -30.37 26.63
N TRP A 357 0.44 -31.51 25.99
CA TRP A 357 1.71 -31.87 25.37
C TRP A 357 1.53 -32.11 23.89
N ALA A 358 2.47 -31.61 23.09
CA ALA A 358 2.58 -31.89 21.67
C ALA A 358 3.95 -32.49 21.37
N VAL A 359 3.98 -33.62 20.66
CA VAL A 359 5.20 -34.37 20.33
C VAL A 359 5.30 -34.58 18.84
N TYR A 360 6.49 -34.33 18.30
CA TYR A 360 6.83 -34.59 16.91
C TYR A 360 8.01 -35.55 16.81
N VAL A 361 7.82 -36.63 16.07
CA VAL A 361 8.81 -37.71 15.92
C VAL A 361 9.14 -37.91 14.44
N GLN A 362 10.43 -37.84 14.10
CA GLN A 362 10.93 -38.01 12.74
C GLN A 362 12.01 -39.09 12.68
N THR A 363 11.91 -39.98 11.68
CA THR A 363 12.91 -41.03 11.41
C THR A 363 13.13 -41.22 9.90
N ASN A 364 14.14 -42.01 9.51
CA ASN A 364 14.42 -42.32 8.11
C ASN A 364 13.63 -43.55 7.62
N ARG A 365 13.43 -43.66 6.30
CA ARG A 365 12.50 -44.57 5.61
C ARG A 365 12.68 -46.06 5.91
N GLU A 366 13.87 -46.45 6.34
CA GLU A 366 14.31 -47.85 6.43
C GLU A 366 14.54 -48.34 7.86
N MET A 367 14.40 -47.46 8.87
CA MET A 367 14.83 -47.74 10.25
C MET A 367 13.75 -48.38 11.14
N PHE A 368 12.47 -48.17 10.83
CA PHE A 368 11.34 -48.70 11.61
C PHE A 368 10.23 -49.21 10.71
N SER A 369 9.61 -50.34 11.09
CA SER A 369 8.37 -50.78 10.45
C SER A 369 7.20 -49.84 10.81
N PRO A 370 6.17 -49.69 9.95
CA PRO A 370 5.06 -48.79 10.24
C PRO A 370 4.26 -49.12 11.51
N SER A 371 4.24 -50.37 11.96
CA SER A 371 3.60 -50.79 13.22
C SER A 371 4.44 -50.46 14.44
N GLU A 372 5.74 -50.73 14.36
CA GLU A 372 6.72 -50.46 15.41
C GLU A 372 6.85 -48.95 15.65
N PHE A 373 6.89 -48.14 14.60
CA PHE A 373 6.94 -46.69 14.72
C PHE A 373 5.69 -46.11 15.39
N ARG A 374 4.51 -46.74 15.23
CA ARG A 374 3.29 -46.33 15.94
C ARG A 374 3.33 -46.65 17.43
N GLN A 375 3.86 -47.83 17.78
CA GLN A 375 4.02 -48.23 19.17
C GLN A 375 5.01 -47.32 19.89
N LEU A 376 6.13 -46.98 19.23
CA LEU A 376 7.11 -46.03 19.72
C LEU A 376 6.48 -44.66 20.04
N VAL A 377 5.76 -44.06 19.10
CA VAL A 377 5.17 -42.73 19.31
C VAL A 377 4.08 -42.74 20.37
N ARG A 378 3.30 -43.84 20.45
CA ARG A 378 2.30 -44.03 21.50
C ARG A 378 2.94 -44.14 22.88
N SER A 379 4.00 -44.93 23.02
CA SER A 379 4.75 -45.08 24.26
C SER A 379 5.35 -43.75 24.74
N ILE A 380 5.86 -42.93 23.81
CA ILE A 380 6.35 -41.58 24.13
C ILE A 380 5.21 -40.69 24.66
N GLY A 381 4.04 -40.73 24.02
CA GLY A 381 2.87 -39.98 24.47
C GLY A 381 2.39 -40.42 25.86
N GLU A 382 2.34 -41.73 26.11
CA GLU A 382 1.95 -42.31 27.41
C GLU A 382 2.94 -41.90 28.53
N GLN A 383 4.25 -41.98 28.28
CA GLN A 383 5.28 -41.53 29.23
C GLN A 383 5.15 -40.03 29.56
N LEU A 384 4.80 -39.18 28.58
CA LEU A 384 4.64 -37.74 28.81
C LEU A 384 3.34 -37.39 29.53
N ALA A 385 2.27 -38.15 29.28
CA ALA A 385 1.01 -38.02 30.01
C ALA A 385 1.17 -38.39 31.51
N GLU A 386 2.06 -39.34 31.84
CA GLU A 386 2.40 -39.72 33.21
C GLU A 386 3.26 -38.67 33.97
N MET A 387 3.85 -37.71 33.25
CA MET A 387 4.67 -36.64 33.84
C MET A 387 3.87 -35.38 34.23
N ASN A 388 2.57 -35.35 33.90
CA ASN A 388 1.59 -34.37 34.39
C ASN A 388 1.07 -34.78 35.77
#